data_AF-A0A315BRV9-F1
#
_entry.id   AF-A0A315BRV9-F1
#
_cell.length_a   1.000
_cell.length_b   1.000
_cell.length_c   1.000
_cell.angle_alpha   90.00
_cell.angle_beta   90.00
_cell.angle_gamma   90.00
#
_symmetry.space_group_name_H-M   'P 1'
#
loop_
_entity.id
_entity.type
_entity.pdbx_description
1 polymer ?
#
loop_
_entity_poly.entity_id
_entity_poly.type
_entity_poly.pdbx_seq_one_letter_code
_entity_poly.pdbx_strand_id
1 'polypeptide(L)'
;MNLTLPWPPSANTYWRHPTKGKLAGRHLISEKGRAYREAVAWNVKAQLGAIKPTAKRLAVEIEVFVPDRRRRDLDNLHKGLLDSLTHAGVWADDSQIDDLRIRRARDENGDLIIAGMVKVAITEEEGNGNG
;
A
#
# COMPACT_ATOMS: atom_id res chain seq x y z
N MET A 1 5.79 7.22 11.00
CA MET A 1 6.32 7.74 9.72
C MET A 1 5.17 8.06 8.78
N ASN A 2 5.34 9.03 7.88
CA ASN A 2 4.32 9.44 6.91
C ASN A 2 4.90 9.39 5.50
N LEU A 3 4.13 8.85 4.54
CA LEU A 3 4.52 8.67 3.15
C LEU A 3 3.41 9.20 2.24
N THR A 4 3.79 9.88 1.16
CA THR A 4 2.90 10.16 0.02
C THR A 4 3.31 9.29 -1.16
N LEU A 5 2.41 8.46 -1.65
CA LEU A 5 2.72 7.45 -2.67
C LEU A 5 1.78 7.59 -3.88
N PRO A 6 2.24 7.18 -5.08
CA PRO A 6 1.41 7.21 -6.27
C PRO A 6 0.17 6.31 -6.13
N TRP A 7 -0.86 6.60 -6.91
CA TRP A 7 -2.07 5.77 -6.96
C TRP A 7 -1.74 4.33 -7.37
N PRO A 8 -2.15 3.31 -6.58
CA PRO A 8 -1.90 1.92 -6.92
C PRO A 8 -2.73 1.47 -8.12
N PRO A 9 -2.18 0.59 -8.98
CA PRO A 9 -3.01 -0.08 -9.98
C PRO A 9 -4.01 -0.99 -9.25
N SER A 10 -5.16 -1.24 -9.89
CA SER A 10 -6.16 -2.16 -9.31
C SER A 10 -5.56 -3.55 -9.06
N ALA A 11 -6.05 -4.31 -8.08
CA ALA A 11 -5.58 -5.66 -7.80
C ALA A 11 -5.57 -6.57 -9.05
N ASN A 12 -6.60 -6.48 -9.89
CA ASN A 12 -6.69 -7.23 -11.15
C ASN A 12 -5.63 -6.81 -12.19
N THR A 13 -5.14 -5.58 -12.09
CA THR A 13 -4.02 -5.10 -12.89
C THR A 13 -2.68 -5.46 -12.25
N TYR A 14 -2.62 -5.56 -10.93
CA TYR A 14 -1.41 -5.84 -10.15
C TYR A 14 -1.00 -7.31 -10.27
N TRP A 15 -1.95 -8.23 -10.09
CA TRP A 15 -1.71 -9.67 -10.11
C TRP A 15 -2.09 -10.27 -11.47
N ARG A 16 -1.36 -11.31 -11.87
CA ARG A 16 -1.65 -12.15 -13.03
C ARG A 16 -1.79 -13.59 -12.56
N HIS A 17 -2.80 -14.26 -13.07
CA HIS A 17 -3.02 -15.68 -12.88
C HIS A 17 -3.01 -16.37 -14.25
N PRO A 18 -1.84 -16.78 -14.77
CA PRO A 18 -1.78 -17.51 -16.03
C PRO A 18 -2.58 -18.80 -15.91
N THR A 19 -3.42 -19.09 -16.88
CA THR A 19 -4.26 -20.31 -16.93
C THR A 19 -3.72 -21.36 -17.90
N LYS A 20 -2.68 -21.02 -18.67
CA LYS A 20 -2.08 -21.89 -19.70
C LYS A 20 -0.55 -21.79 -19.68
N GLY A 21 0.10 -22.85 -20.15
CA GLY A 21 1.57 -22.95 -20.26
C GLY A 21 2.28 -23.33 -18.96
N LYS A 22 3.62 -23.27 -18.96
CA LYS A 22 4.47 -23.71 -17.82
C LYS A 22 4.23 -22.94 -16.51
N LEU A 23 3.61 -21.77 -16.60
CA LEU A 23 3.32 -20.89 -15.46
C LEU A 23 1.83 -20.95 -15.05
N ALA A 24 1.06 -21.87 -15.62
CA ALA A 24 -0.36 -22.03 -15.27
C ALA A 24 -0.53 -22.33 -13.77
N GLY A 25 -1.50 -21.68 -13.13
CA GLY A 25 -1.81 -21.85 -11.70
C GLY A 25 -0.88 -21.09 -10.75
N ARG A 26 0.03 -20.26 -11.26
CA ARG A 26 0.90 -19.41 -10.42
C ARG A 26 0.30 -18.02 -10.21
N HIS A 27 0.46 -17.45 -9.01
CA HIS A 27 0.25 -16.03 -8.78
C HIS A 27 1.52 -15.26 -9.12
N LEU A 28 1.45 -14.40 -10.12
CA LEU A 28 2.57 -13.58 -10.58
C LEU A 28 2.23 -12.10 -10.47
N ILE A 29 3.23 -11.28 -10.17
CA ILE A 29 3.08 -9.83 -10.26
C ILE A 29 3.18 -9.43 -11.73
N SER A 30 2.21 -8.63 -12.17
CA SER A 30 2.17 -8.06 -13.50
C SER A 30 3.34 -7.09 -13.71
N GLU A 31 3.61 -6.77 -14.97
CA GLU A 31 4.57 -5.70 -15.30
C GLU A 31 4.19 -4.35 -14.66
N LYS A 32 2.89 -4.02 -14.67
CA LYS A 32 2.38 -2.81 -14.02
C LYS A 32 2.53 -2.87 -12.50
N GLY A 33 2.37 -4.05 -11.90
CA GLY A 33 2.59 -4.28 -10.47
C GLY A 33 4.06 -4.08 -10.10
N ARG A 34 4.99 -4.61 -10.91
CA ARG A 34 6.44 -4.41 -10.70
C ARG A 34 6.84 -2.95 -10.86
N ALA A 35 6.37 -2.28 -11.91
CA ALA A 35 6.60 -0.85 -12.10
C ALA A 35 6.07 -0.02 -10.92
N TYR A 36 4.92 -0.41 -10.36
CA TYR A 36 4.40 0.22 -9.16
C TYR A 36 5.28 -0.04 -7.93
N ARG A 37 5.78 -1.27 -7.72
CA ARG A 37 6.73 -1.59 -6.64
C ARG A 37 7.98 -0.72 -6.71
N GLU A 38 8.55 -0.57 -7.90
CA GLU A 38 9.73 0.27 -8.13
C GLU A 38 9.43 1.74 -7.83
N ALA A 39 8.27 2.24 -8.29
CA ALA A 39 7.85 3.61 -7.99
C ALA A 39 7.66 3.84 -6.49
N VAL A 40 7.07 2.88 -5.77
CA VAL A 40 6.91 2.94 -4.31
C VAL A 40 8.26 2.93 -3.62
N ALA A 41 9.16 2.00 -3.97
CA ALA A 41 10.50 1.92 -3.38
C ALA A 41 11.31 3.21 -3.60
N TRP A 42 11.23 3.79 -4.80
CA TRP A 42 11.83 5.09 -5.09
C TRP A 42 11.27 6.21 -4.20
N ASN A 43 9.94 6.30 -4.08
CA ASN A 43 9.29 7.33 -3.26
C ASN A 43 9.60 7.18 -1.76
N VAL A 44 9.64 5.94 -1.26
CA VAL A 44 10.04 5.64 0.12
C VAL A 44 11.45 6.11 0.37
N LYS A 45 12.41 5.74 -0.48
CA LYS A 45 13.81 6.16 -0.36
C LYS A 45 13.97 7.67 -0.46
N ALA A 46 13.23 8.32 -1.36
CA ALA A 46 13.29 9.78 -1.54
C ALA A 46 12.75 10.54 -0.33
N GLN A 47 11.72 10.02 0.34
CA GLN A 47 11.07 10.70 1.48
C GLN A 47 11.71 10.38 2.84
N LEU A 48 12.15 9.14 3.04
CA LEU A 48 12.65 8.67 4.33
C LEU A 48 14.16 8.41 4.36
N GLY A 49 14.83 8.42 3.20
CA GLY A 49 16.25 8.07 3.11
C GLY A 49 16.50 6.59 3.39
N ALA A 50 17.60 6.29 4.07
CA ALA A 50 17.90 4.93 4.51
C ALA A 50 17.03 4.59 5.72
N ILE A 51 16.14 3.62 5.54
CA ILE A 51 15.25 3.12 6.61
C ILE A 51 15.72 1.77 7.11
N LYS A 52 15.61 1.55 8.42
CA LYS A 52 15.80 0.24 9.05
C LYS A 52 14.42 -0.33 9.38
N PRO A 53 14.05 -1.50 8.83
CA PRO A 53 12.78 -2.14 9.16
C PRO A 53 12.65 -2.35 10.67
N THR A 54 11.50 -2.00 11.24
CA THR A 54 11.16 -2.30 12.64
C THR A 54 10.60 -3.72 12.73
N ALA A 55 10.80 -4.38 13.88
CA ALA A 55 10.22 -5.70 14.18
C ALA A 55 8.97 -5.61 15.08
N LYS A 56 8.54 -4.39 15.44
CA LYS A 56 7.36 -4.16 16.30
C LYS A 56 6.05 -4.32 15.54
N ARG A 57 4.95 -4.40 16.28
CA ARG A 57 3.58 -4.31 15.74
C ARG A 57 3.29 -2.91 15.23
N LEU A 58 2.50 -2.81 14.18
CA LEU A 58 2.26 -1.60 13.43
C LEU A 58 0.76 -1.32 13.31
N ALA A 59 0.41 -0.06 13.49
CA ALA A 59 -0.85 0.50 13.01
C ALA A 59 -0.59 1.28 11.72
N VAL A 60 -1.38 1.01 10.69
CA VAL A 60 -1.26 1.61 9.35
C VAL A 60 -2.57 2.29 8.97
N GLU A 61 -2.50 3.59 8.71
CA GLU A 61 -3.61 4.36 8.18
C GLU A 61 -3.33 4.79 6.74
N ILE A 62 -4.25 4.46 5.84
CA ILE A 62 -4.20 4.80 4.42
C ILE A 62 -5.33 5.77 4.11
N GLU A 63 -4.95 6.99 3.73
CA GLU A 63 -5.86 8.00 3.22
C GLU A 63 -5.77 8.05 1.68
N VAL A 64 -6.92 7.83 1.04
CA VAL A 64 -7.04 7.56 -0.40
C VAL A 64 -7.57 8.79 -1.12
N PHE A 65 -6.73 9.40 -1.97
CA PHE A 65 -7.09 10.53 -2.83
C PHE A 65 -7.38 10.00 -4.23
N VAL A 66 -8.66 9.92 -4.59
CA VAL A 66 -9.10 9.25 -5.82
C VAL A 66 -8.50 9.91 -7.07
N PRO A 67 -8.25 9.16 -8.17
CA PRO A 67 -7.72 9.74 -9.40
C PRO A 67 -8.81 10.38 -10.25
N ASP A 68 -10.08 9.98 -10.04
CA ASP A 68 -11.26 10.55 -10.68
C ASP A 68 -12.53 10.16 -9.89
N ARG A 69 -13.70 10.65 -10.30
CA ARG A 69 -14.99 10.44 -9.63
C ARG A 69 -15.63 9.07 -9.86
N ARG A 70 -14.97 8.13 -10.56
CA ARG A 70 -15.54 6.80 -10.77
C ARG A 70 -15.65 6.05 -9.45
N ARG A 71 -16.77 5.36 -9.27
CA ARG A 71 -16.98 4.43 -8.15
C ARG A 71 -15.97 3.29 -8.27
N ARG A 72 -15.22 3.05 -7.19
CA ARG A 72 -14.19 2.00 -7.07
C ARG A 72 -14.28 1.42 -5.68
N ASP A 73 -14.03 0.13 -5.52
CA ASP A 73 -13.97 -0.47 -4.19
C ASP A 73 -12.59 -0.23 -3.56
N LEU A 74 -12.54 -0.01 -2.23
CA LEU A 74 -11.28 0.22 -1.48
C LEU A 74 -10.60 -1.10 -1.09
N ASP A 75 -11.35 -2.19 -1.06
CA ASP A 75 -10.95 -3.52 -0.63
C ASP A 75 -9.76 -4.09 -1.42
N ASN A 76 -9.61 -3.69 -2.68
CA ASN A 76 -8.56 -4.19 -3.56
C ASN A 76 -7.38 -3.21 -3.73
N LEU A 77 -7.53 -1.97 -3.24
CA LEU A 77 -6.53 -0.92 -3.39
C LEU A 77 -5.29 -1.18 -2.52
N HIS A 78 -5.50 -1.59 -1.26
CA HIS A 78 -4.43 -1.71 -0.28
C HIS A 78 -3.51 -2.92 -0.54
N LYS A 79 -4.00 -4.00 -1.16
CA LYS A 79 -3.19 -5.23 -1.37
C LYS A 79 -1.91 -4.96 -2.15
N GLY A 80 -2.02 -4.26 -3.29
CA GLY A 80 -0.85 -3.90 -4.09
C GLY A 80 0.06 -2.87 -3.40
N LEU A 81 -0.53 -1.98 -2.59
CA LEU A 81 0.21 -0.99 -1.82
C LEU A 81 1.04 -1.62 -0.70
N LEU A 82 0.44 -2.45 0.15
CA LEU A 82 1.12 -3.13 1.27
C LEU A 82 2.25 -4.03 0.74
N ASP A 83 1.96 -4.83 -0.28
CA ASP A 83 2.96 -5.67 -0.95
C ASP A 83 4.14 -4.86 -1.51
N SER A 84 3.88 -3.65 -2.01
CA SER A 84 4.94 -2.75 -2.51
C SER A 84 5.72 -2.08 -1.37
N LEU A 85 5.09 -1.80 -0.22
CA LEU A 85 5.75 -1.28 0.98
C LEU A 85 6.66 -2.34 1.63
N THR A 86 6.22 -3.60 1.67
CA THR A 86 7.06 -4.75 2.06
C THR A 86 8.27 -4.86 1.14
N HIS A 87 8.06 -4.78 -0.18
CA HIS A 87 9.16 -4.80 -1.14
C HIS A 87 10.13 -3.62 -0.98
N ALA A 88 9.62 -2.44 -0.59
CA ALA A 88 10.42 -1.25 -0.32
C ALA A 88 11.17 -1.30 1.03
N GLY A 89 10.96 -2.33 1.86
CA GLY A 89 11.64 -2.49 3.15
C GLY A 89 11.14 -1.53 4.23
N VAL A 90 9.88 -1.08 4.16
CA VAL A 90 9.29 -0.20 5.18
C VAL A 90 9.11 -0.91 6.52
N TRP A 91 8.80 -2.20 6.46
CA TRP A 91 8.75 -3.15 7.57
C TRP A 91 9.34 -4.47 7.10
N ALA A 92 9.56 -5.42 8.02
CA ALA A 92 10.14 -6.72 7.66
C ALA A 92 9.09 -7.61 6.99
N ASP A 93 7.86 -7.60 7.50
CA ASP A 93 6.75 -8.43 7.05
C ASP A 93 5.41 -7.68 7.27
N ASP A 94 4.47 -7.79 6.34
CA ASP A 94 3.16 -7.13 6.46
C ASP A 94 2.27 -7.77 7.53
N SER A 95 2.60 -8.99 7.99
CA SER A 95 2.00 -9.62 9.18
C SER A 95 2.27 -8.87 10.50
N GLN A 96 3.13 -7.85 10.48
CA GLN A 96 3.34 -6.93 11.60
C GLN A 96 2.19 -5.93 11.79
N ILE A 97 1.31 -5.78 10.80
CA ILE A 97 0.20 -4.81 10.83
C ILE A 97 -0.96 -5.42 11.61
N ASP A 98 -1.24 -4.90 12.81
CA ASP A 98 -2.32 -5.35 13.68
C ASP A 98 -3.57 -4.44 13.56
N ASP A 99 -3.39 -3.12 13.31
CA ASP A 99 -4.46 -2.18 12.97
C ASP A 99 -4.26 -1.63 11.54
N LEU A 100 -5.23 -1.87 10.65
CA LEU A 100 -5.23 -1.34 9.28
C LEU A 100 -6.50 -0.53 9.02
N ARG A 101 -6.33 0.78 8.77
CA ARG A 101 -7.43 1.70 8.46
C ARG A 101 -7.32 2.24 7.05
N ILE A 102 -8.41 2.20 6.31
CA ILE A 102 -8.46 2.73 4.95
C ILE A 102 -9.66 3.66 4.83
N ARG A 103 -9.39 4.92 4.48
CA ARG A 103 -10.44 5.93 4.30
C ARG A 103 -10.21 6.75 3.04
N ARG A 104 -11.29 7.25 2.45
CA ARG A 104 -11.20 8.23 1.36
C ARG A 104 -10.90 9.60 1.94
N ALA A 105 -10.01 10.32 1.29
CA ALA A 105 -9.79 11.74 1.55
C ALA A 105 -11.05 12.52 1.17
N ARG A 106 -11.53 13.36 2.08
CA ARG A 106 -12.65 14.26 1.87
C ARG A 106 -12.25 15.68 2.24
N ASP A 107 -12.80 16.67 1.55
CA ASP A 107 -12.63 18.07 1.90
C ASP A 107 -13.55 18.47 3.07
N GLU A 108 -13.52 19.75 3.44
CA GLU A 108 -14.33 20.33 4.53
C GLU A 108 -15.85 20.20 4.32
N ASN A 109 -16.29 20.05 3.07
CA ASN A 109 -17.70 19.87 2.72
C ASN A 109 -18.10 18.38 2.66
N GLY A 110 -17.14 17.47 2.85
CA GLY A 110 -17.35 16.03 2.76
C GLY A 110 -17.21 15.47 1.35
N ASP A 111 -16.77 16.26 0.36
CA ASP A 111 -16.60 15.82 -1.02
C ASP A 111 -15.27 15.08 -1.23
N LEU A 112 -15.24 14.13 -2.18
CA LEU A 112 -14.03 13.36 -2.47
C LEU A 112 -12.94 14.25 -3.07
N ILE A 113 -11.73 14.20 -2.49
CA ILE A 113 -10.57 14.90 -3.03
C ILE A 113 -9.95 14.10 -4.18
N ILE A 114 -9.78 14.75 -5.34
CA ILE A 114 -9.21 14.16 -6.55
C ILE A 114 -7.74 14.57 -6.67
N ALA A 115 -6.83 13.62 -6.51
CA ALA A 115 -5.39 13.85 -6.68
C ALA A 115 -4.61 12.64 -7.22
N GLY A 116 -5.20 11.44 -7.22
CA GLY A 116 -4.54 10.24 -7.74
C GLY A 116 -3.30 9.85 -6.92
N MET A 117 -3.45 9.80 -5.60
CA MET A 117 -2.38 9.43 -4.68
C MET A 117 -2.93 8.79 -3.41
N VAL A 118 -2.04 8.25 -2.59
CA VAL A 118 -2.36 7.78 -1.25
C VAL A 118 -1.39 8.38 -0.24
N LYS A 119 -1.89 8.72 0.94
CA LYS A 119 -1.05 9.03 2.09
C LYS A 119 -1.08 7.85 3.05
N VAL A 120 0.08 7.44 3.53
CA VAL A 120 0.24 6.32 4.43
C VAL A 120 0.92 6.81 5.71
N ALA A 121 0.22 6.68 6.83
CA ALA A 121 0.77 6.89 8.15
C ALA A 121 1.01 5.54 8.81
N ILE A 122 2.19 5.35 9.37
CA ILE A 122 2.61 4.10 10.02
C ILE A 122 3.12 4.45 11.41
N THR A 123 2.55 3.85 12.44
CA THR A 123 2.95 4.04 13.83
C THR A 123 3.28 2.70 14.45
N GLU A 124 4.31 2.66 15.28
CA GLU A 124 4.60 1.48 16.09
C GLU A 124 3.56 1.40 17.21
N GLU A 125 2.99 0.22 17.42
CA GLU A 125 2.16 -0.03 18.58
C GLU A 125 3.06 -0.23 19.80
N GLU A 126 2.73 0.45 20.90
CA GLU A 126 3.33 0.12 22.18
C GLU A 126 2.82 -1.26 22.57
N GLY A 127 3.75 -2.22 22.64
CA GLY A 127 3.41 -3.60 22.96
C GLY A 127 2.59 -3.61 24.25
N ASN A 128 1.35 -4.08 24.16
CA ASN A 128 0.54 -4.35 25.33
C ASN A 128 1.23 -5.51 26.06
N GLY A 129 2.11 -5.17 27.01
CA GLY A 129 2.81 -6.11 27.86
C GLY A 129 1.84 -6.74 28.83
N ASN A 130 0.98 -7.62 28.33
CA ASN A 130 0.30 -8.60 29.16
C ASN A 130 1.17 -9.87 29.13
N GLY A 131 2.04 -9.96 30.14
CA GLY A 131 2.73 -11.19 30.52
C GLY A 131 1.80 -12.24 31.08
#